data_AF-A0A2E1ZJ79-F1
#
_entry.id   AF-A0A2E1ZJ79-F1
#
_cell.length_a   1.000
_cell.length_b   1.000
_cell.length_c   1.000
_cell.angle_alpha   90.00
_cell.angle_beta   90.00
_cell.angle_gamma   90.00
#
_symmetry.space_group_name_H-M   'P 1'
#
loop_
_entity.id
_entity.type
_entity.pdbx_description
1 polymer ?
#
loop_
_entity_poly.entity_id
_entity_poly.type
_entity_poly.pdbx_seq_one_letter_code
_entity_poly.pdbx_strand_id
1 'polypeptide(L)'
;VISSGYGEEPFWSEDGSEIFYRRGNQWLSIPIKTSPEFEAGVPEVLFEGPYGNVPGISYGVVDNGEKFFLLKQPDQELPREINIVNNWAIALEER
;
A
#
# COMPACT_ATOMS: atom_id res chain seq x y z
N VAL A 1 -15.03 -10.13 8.80
CA VAL A 1 -13.62 -10.12 8.32
C VAL A 1 -13.52 -9.00 7.30
N ILE A 2 -12.53 -8.10 7.41
CA ILE A 2 -12.38 -6.95 6.49
C ILE A 2 -11.51 -7.33 5.29
N SER A 3 -10.34 -7.93 5.56
CA SER A 3 -9.52 -8.57 4.54
C SER A 3 -9.27 -10.01 4.94
N SER A 4 -9.56 -10.95 4.04
CA SER A 4 -9.23 -12.36 4.18
C SER A 4 -7.84 -12.72 3.63
N GLY A 5 -7.08 -11.74 3.14
CA GLY A 5 -5.73 -11.92 2.58
C GLY A 5 -4.76 -10.83 3.05
N TYR A 6 -3.71 -10.61 2.26
CA TYR A 6 -2.63 -9.63 2.48
C TYR A 6 -3.10 -8.16 2.28
N GLY A 7 -4.14 -7.76 3.01
CA GLY A 7 -4.61 -6.38 3.04
C GLY A 7 -3.69 -5.53 3.90
N GLU A 8 -3.36 -4.35 3.40
CA GLU A 8 -2.40 -3.42 3.97
C GLU A 8 -2.99 -2.02 4.00
N GLU A 9 -2.42 -1.15 4.84
CA GLU A 9 -2.68 0.30 4.81
C GLU A 9 -4.17 0.70 4.89
N PRO A 10 -4.96 0.23 5.88
CA PRO A 10 -6.38 0.56 5.95
C PRO A 10 -6.61 2.05 6.26
N PHE A 11 -7.60 2.65 5.60
CA PHE A 11 -8.04 4.03 5.77
C PHE A 11 -9.56 4.08 5.89
N TRP A 12 -10.09 4.71 6.93
CA TRP A 12 -11.53 4.90 7.10
C TRP A 12 -12.01 6.16 6.36
N SER A 13 -13.18 6.10 5.71
CA SER A 13 -13.85 7.32 5.25
C SER A 13 -14.17 8.24 6.43
N GLU A 14 -14.32 9.55 6.17
CA GLU A 14 -14.59 10.53 7.24
C GLU A 14 -15.93 10.27 7.93
N ASP A 15 -16.91 9.76 7.18
CA ASP A 15 -18.23 9.39 7.70
C ASP A 15 -18.28 7.99 8.34
N GLY A 16 -17.18 7.23 8.30
CA GLY A 16 -17.06 5.89 8.88
C GLY A 16 -17.87 4.81 8.16
N SER A 17 -18.41 5.10 6.97
CA SER A 17 -19.24 4.17 6.19
C SER A 17 -18.44 3.28 5.24
N GLU A 18 -17.14 3.52 5.06
CA GLU A 18 -16.28 2.78 4.13
C GLU A 18 -14.88 2.60 4.72
N ILE A 19 -14.24 1.46 4.42
CA ILE A 19 -12.80 1.28 4.60
C ILE A 19 -12.16 1.12 3.23
N PHE A 20 -11.14 1.93 2.95
CA PHE A 20 -10.24 1.76 1.83
C PHE A 20 -9.00 1.02 2.29
N TYR A 21 -8.45 0.14 1.46
CA TYR A 21 -7.21 -0.56 1.78
C TYR A 21 -6.49 -1.03 0.51
N ARG A 22 -5.21 -1.34 0.66
CA ARG A 22 -4.38 -1.86 -0.42
C ARG A 22 -4.24 -3.38 -0.32
N ARG A 23 -4.12 -4.08 -1.45
CA ARG A 23 -3.67 -5.48 -1.53
C ARG A 23 -2.78 -5.66 -2.74
N GLY A 24 -1.47 -5.82 -2.55
CA GLY A 24 -0.54 -5.93 -3.68
C GLY A 24 -0.58 -4.65 -4.51
N ASN A 25 -1.01 -4.70 -5.77
CA ASN A 25 -1.14 -3.51 -6.63
C ASN A 25 -2.60 -3.00 -6.76
N GLN A 26 -3.50 -3.45 -5.90
CA GLN A 26 -4.92 -3.11 -5.95
C GLN A 26 -5.31 -2.21 -4.77
N TRP A 27 -6.16 -1.22 -5.01
CA TRP A 27 -6.86 -0.46 -3.98
C TRP A 27 -8.31 -0.90 -3.97
N LEU A 28 -8.80 -1.20 -2.78
CA LEU A 28 -10.11 -1.77 -2.56
C LEU A 28 -10.89 -0.89 -1.60
N SER A 29 -12.21 -0.91 -1.72
CA SER A 29 -13.11 -0.40 -0.70
C SER A 29 -13.96 -1.52 -0.14
N ILE A 30 -14.48 -1.33 1.06
CA ILE A 30 -15.49 -2.20 1.67
C ILE A 30 -16.47 -1.32 2.45
N PRO A 31 -17.78 -1.39 2.16
CA PRO A 31 -18.75 -0.62 2.90
C PRO A 31 -18.94 -1.21 4.29
N ILE A 32 -19.10 -0.35 5.29
CA ILE A 32 -19.22 -0.67 6.70
C ILE A 32 -20.53 -0.08 7.24
N LYS A 33 -21.28 -0.91 7.97
CA LYS A 33 -22.32 -0.45 8.89
C LYS A 33 -21.87 -0.70 10.30
N THR A 34 -22.07 0.28 11.18
CA THR A 34 -21.72 0.19 12.61
C THR A 34 -22.95 0.10 13.51
N SER A 35 -24.16 0.26 12.96
CA SER A 35 -25.42 0.25 13.69
C SER A 35 -26.53 -0.44 12.86
N PRO A 36 -27.41 -1.24 13.49
CA PRO A 36 -27.42 -1.59 14.93
C PRO A 36 -26.29 -2.56 15.32
N GLU A 37 -25.71 -3.25 14.35
CA GLU A 37 -24.59 -4.16 14.53
C GLU A 37 -23.49 -3.84 13.51
N PHE A 38 -22.29 -4.30 13.79
CA PHE A 38 -21.18 -4.17 12.86
C PHE A 38 -21.35 -5.15 11.69
N GLU A 39 -21.49 -4.62 10.48
CA GLU A 39 -21.55 -5.38 9.23
C GLU A 39 -20.51 -4.83 8.26
N ALA A 40 -19.70 -5.72 7.69
CA ALA A 40 -18.78 -5.38 6.62
C ALA A 40 -19.28 -6.02 5.33
N GLY A 41 -19.36 -5.24 4.26
CA GLY A 41 -19.84 -5.68 2.95
C GLY A 41 -18.83 -6.55 2.20
N VAL A 42 -18.98 -6.57 0.87
CA VAL A 42 -18.05 -7.27 -0.01
C VAL A 42 -16.97 -6.28 -0.47
N PRO A 43 -15.67 -6.62 -0.39
CA PRO A 43 -14.64 -5.76 -0.93
C PRO A 43 -14.74 -5.61 -2.45
N GLU A 44 -14.63 -4.38 -2.93
CA GLU A 44 -14.60 -4.04 -4.36
C GLU A 44 -13.25 -3.45 -4.74
N VAL A 45 -12.72 -3.85 -5.90
CA VAL A 45 -11.49 -3.23 -6.44
C VAL A 45 -11.87 -1.92 -7.09
N LEU A 46 -11.32 -0.81 -6.60
CA LEU A 46 -11.52 0.52 -7.17
C LEU A 46 -10.62 0.74 -8.39
N PHE A 47 -9.34 0.42 -8.24
CA PHE A 47 -8.32 0.54 -9.29
C PHE A 47 -7.05 -0.24 -8.92
N GLU A 48 -6.15 -0.39 -9.89
CA GLU A 48 -4.86 -1.06 -9.71
C GLU A 48 -3.75 -0.39 -10.52
N GLY A 49 -2.49 -0.58 -10.09
CA GLY A 49 -1.34 -0.06 -10.81
C GLY A 49 0.00 -0.21 -10.07
N PRO A 50 1.13 0.05 -10.76
CA PRO A 50 2.48 -0.11 -10.20
C PRO A 50 2.88 1.08 -9.31
N TYR A 51 2.03 1.46 -8.37
CA TYR A 51 2.32 2.52 -7.41
C TYR A 51 3.10 1.97 -6.22
N GLY A 52 3.91 2.84 -5.62
CA GLY A 52 4.85 2.47 -4.57
C GLY A 52 4.17 1.88 -3.35
N ASN A 53 4.68 0.73 -2.90
CA ASN A 53 4.38 0.18 -1.59
C ASN A 53 5.56 0.56 -0.70
N VAL A 54 5.31 1.38 0.33
CA VAL A 54 6.32 1.88 1.25
C VAL A 54 5.95 1.47 2.67
N PRO A 55 6.92 1.35 3.60
CA PRO A 55 6.57 1.15 5.00
C PRO A 55 5.65 2.26 5.51
N GLY A 56 4.46 1.90 6.01
CA GLY A 56 3.46 2.86 6.47
C GLY A 56 2.33 3.04 5.46
N ILE A 57 1.86 4.28 5.28
CA ILE A 57 0.75 4.61 4.37
C ILE A 57 1.31 5.21 3.08
N SER A 58 1.02 4.56 1.94
CA SER A 58 1.52 4.92 0.61
C SER A 58 0.55 5.73 -0.24
N TYR A 59 -0.68 5.93 0.27
CA TYR A 59 -1.73 6.67 -0.42
C TYR A 59 -2.55 7.54 0.53
N GLY A 60 -3.18 8.58 -0.01
CA GLY A 60 -4.16 9.41 0.69
C GLY A 60 -5.52 9.30 0.02
N VAL A 61 -6.58 9.35 0.84
CA VAL A 61 -7.98 9.37 0.39
C VAL A 61 -8.57 10.74 0.71
N VAL A 62 -9.27 11.34 -0.23
CA VAL A 62 -9.88 12.68 -0.11
C VAL A 62 -11.31 12.64 -0.63
N ASP A 63 -12.15 13.56 -0.13
CA ASP A 63 -13.55 13.70 -0.53
C ASP A 63 -14.32 12.36 -0.40
N ASN A 64 -14.20 11.70 0.75
CA ASN A 64 -14.82 10.39 1.05
C ASN A 64 -14.57 9.29 -0.01
N GLY A 65 -13.39 9.29 -0.63
CA GLY A 65 -13.03 8.25 -1.61
C GLY A 65 -13.29 8.64 -3.06
N GLU A 66 -13.69 9.88 -3.34
CA GLU A 66 -13.76 10.36 -4.73
C GLU A 66 -12.36 10.55 -5.34
N LYS A 67 -11.33 10.81 -4.51
CA LYS A 67 -9.96 11.04 -4.98
C LYS A 67 -8.93 10.28 -4.17
N PHE A 68 -7.95 9.75 -4.89
CA PHE A 68 -6.80 9.04 -4.34
C PHE A 68 -5.50 9.71 -4.78
N PHE A 69 -4.61 9.95 -3.83
CA PHE A 69 -3.24 10.39 -4.09
C PHE A 69 -2.31 9.21 -3.84
N LEU A 70 -1.53 8.82 -4.85
CA LEU A 70 -0.71 7.61 -4.84
C LEU A 70 0.75 7.98 -5.09
N LEU A 71 1.66 7.30 -4.39
CA LEU A 71 3.09 7.44 -4.67
C LEU A 71 3.45 6.75 -5.98
N LYS A 72 3.79 7.54 -7.01
CA LYS A 72 4.36 6.99 -8.24
C LYS A 72 5.78 6.50 -7.98
N GLN A 73 6.08 5.25 -8.33
CA GLN A 73 7.47 4.80 -8.32
C GLN A 73 8.24 5.46 -9.47
N PRO A 74 9.47 5.94 -9.23
CA PRO A 74 10.35 6.31 -10.33
C PRO A 74 10.63 5.07 -11.19
N ASP A 75 10.85 5.28 -12.48
CA ASP A 75 11.33 4.21 -13.35
C ASP A 75 12.67 3.71 -12.78
N GLN A 76 12.69 2.48 -12.28
CA GLN A 76 13.92 1.88 -11.80
C GLN A 76 14.64 1.24 -12.98
N GLU A 77 15.84 1.72 -13.28
CA GLU A 77 16.77 0.93 -14.07
C GLU A 77 17.15 -0.30 -13.25
N LEU A 78 16.83 -1.49 -13.77
CA LEU A 78 17.23 -2.73 -13.12
C LEU A 78 18.76 -2.74 -12.96
N PRO A 79 19.29 -3.08 -11.77
CA PRO A 79 20.73 -3.21 -11.57
C PRO A 79 21.29 -4.17 -12.62
N ARG A 80 22.25 -3.69 -13.42
CA ARG A 80 22.89 -4.51 -14.47
C ARG A 80 24.08 -5.29 -13.97
N GLU A 81 24.53 -5.00 -12.76
CA GLU A 81 25.73 -5.56 -12.16
C GLU A 81 25.55 -5.71 -10.65
N ILE A 82 26.07 -6.80 -10.11
CA ILE A 82 26.13 -7.04 -8.66
C ILE A 82 27.63 -7.12 -8.31
N ASN A 83 28.09 -6.16 -7.52
CA ASN A 83 29.46 -6.15 -6.99
C ASN A 83 29.48 -6.79 -5.61
N ILE A 84 30.19 -7.91 -5.47
CA ILE A 84 30.36 -8.60 -4.19
C ILE A 84 31.78 -8.32 -3.68
N VAL A 85 31.88 -7.56 -2.58
CA VAL A 85 33.16 -7.30 -1.92
C VAL A 85 33.26 -8.19 -0.69
N ASN A 86 34.21 -9.13 -0.74
CA ASN A 86 34.57 -9.96 0.41
C ASN A 86 35.67 -9.29 1.22
N ASN A 87 35.71 -9.55 2.52
CA ASN A 87 36.75 -9.03 3.42
C ASN A 87 36.93 -7.50 3.39
N TRP A 88 35.83 -6.75 3.24
CA TRP A 88 35.85 -5.29 3.07
C TRP A 88 36.64 -4.53 4.15
N ALA A 89 36.69 -5.07 5.37
CA ALA A 89 37.47 -4.47 6.46
C ALA A 89 38.97 -4.46 6.16
N ILE A 90 39.51 -5.53 5.55
CA ILE A 90 40.92 -5.63 5.14
C ILE A 90 41.18 -4.67 3.97
N ALA A 91 40.26 -4.61 3.01
CA ALA A 91 40.39 -3.75 1.84
C ALA A 91 40.36 -2.24 2.16
N LEU A 92 39.81 -1.84 3.32
CA LEU A 92 39.77 -0.44 3.75
C LEU A 92 41.09 0.04 4.37
N GLU A 93 41.88 -0.87 4.96
CA GLU A 93 43.15 -0.53 5.62
C GLU A 93 44.31 -0.35 4.63
N GLU A 94 44.18 -0.86 3.40
CA GLU A 94 45.19 -0.76 2.34
C GLU A 94 45.05 0.50 1.47
N ARG A 95 44.16 1.44 1.83
CA ARG A 95 44.03 2.76 1.17
C ARG A 95 44.63 3.87 2.02
#